data_AF-W1VMR6-F1
#
_entry.id   AF-W1VMR6-F1
#
_cell.length_a   1.000
_cell.length_b   1.000
_cell.length_c   1.000
_cell.angle_alpha   90.00
_cell.angle_beta   90.00
_cell.angle_gamma   90.00
#
_symmetry.space_group_name_H-M   'P 1'
#
loop_
_entity.id
_entity.type
_entity.pdbx_description
1 polymer ?
#
loop_
_entity_poly.entity_id
_entity_poly.type
_entity_poly.pdbx_seq_one_letter_code
_entity_poly.pdbx_strand_id
1 'polypeptide(L)'
;WQVVSAIVERRRQPLPLESPARVTELVLALDGALCENLLEVDQAREQLGELDSFFESLATVRGLKTAVKGFDTAMKTRLALLDLVQEYRDVKRSQGMLTFGDQIALAYRVVSAPGSQEVVAALREQYRGVLLDEFQDTSTAQVRLLARLFADSGVTAVGDPNQAIYGWRGASAAALDEFHRAFNPAGCQAVHRGADPLTTIPVLPLSTAWRNDSRVLEAANALSAPLRHHTPAPGDAPAPRVPVEQLHARPRQAGLA
;
A
#
# COMPACT_ATOMS: atom_id res chain seq x y z
N TRP A 1 -20.39 9.80 2.29
CA TRP A 1 -20.36 11.06 3.05
C TRP A 1 -21.68 11.34 3.76
N GLN A 2 -22.85 11.26 3.09
CA GLN A 2 -24.16 11.50 3.70
C GLN A 2 -24.42 10.70 4.99
N VAL A 3 -24.04 9.41 5.01
CA VAL A 3 -24.16 8.55 6.20
C VAL A 3 -23.37 9.13 7.39
N VAL A 4 -22.11 9.51 7.16
CA VAL A 4 -21.25 10.07 8.21
C VAL A 4 -21.77 11.44 8.66
N SER A 5 -22.23 12.29 7.74
CA SER A 5 -22.84 13.57 8.10
C SER A 5 -24.06 13.38 9.00
N ALA A 6 -24.93 12.42 8.67
CA ALA A 6 -26.09 12.11 9.51
C ALA A 6 -25.71 11.57 10.91
N ILE A 7 -24.64 10.78 11.01
CA ILE A 7 -24.07 10.34 12.30
C ILE A 7 -23.61 11.55 13.11
N VAL A 8 -22.83 12.43 12.50
CA VAL A 8 -22.27 13.62 13.14
C VAL A 8 -23.38 14.58 13.60
N GLU A 9 -24.40 14.81 12.77
CA GLU A 9 -25.54 15.70 13.08
C GLU A 9 -26.42 15.18 14.22
N ARG A 10 -26.56 13.85 14.36
CA ARG A 10 -27.39 13.22 15.41
C ARG A 10 -26.64 13.02 16.73
N ARG A 11 -25.32 13.22 16.73
CA ARG A 11 -24.48 12.94 17.89
C ARG A 11 -24.76 13.95 19.01
N ARG A 12 -24.96 13.43 20.21
CA ARG A 12 -25.17 14.24 21.44
C ARG A 12 -23.89 14.47 22.26
N GLN A 13 -22.87 13.67 22.00
CA GLN A 13 -21.55 13.82 22.63
C GLN A 13 -20.74 14.90 21.91
N PRO A 14 -19.81 15.59 22.59
CA PRO A 14 -18.91 16.54 21.97
C PRO A 14 -18.15 15.92 20.79
N LEU A 15 -18.02 16.68 19.71
CA LEU A 15 -17.20 16.28 18.57
C LEU A 15 -15.71 16.51 18.87
N PRO A 16 -14.80 15.71 18.31
CA PRO A 16 -13.36 15.92 18.47
C PRO A 16 -12.85 17.25 17.90
N LEU A 17 -13.61 17.84 16.97
CA LEU A 17 -13.31 19.10 16.30
C LEU A 17 -14.60 19.92 16.15
N GLU A 18 -14.48 21.25 16.12
CA GLU A 18 -15.62 22.17 16.06
C GLU A 18 -16.39 22.10 14.73
N SER A 19 -15.74 21.73 13.62
CA SER A 19 -16.36 21.71 12.29
C SER A 19 -16.93 20.32 11.94
N PRO A 20 -18.27 20.16 11.85
CA PRO A 20 -18.90 18.89 11.47
C PRO A 20 -18.49 18.39 10.08
N ALA A 21 -18.30 19.32 9.14
CA ALA A 21 -17.84 19.00 7.79
C ALA A 21 -16.43 18.42 7.81
N ARG A 22 -15.52 19.03 8.61
CA ARG A 22 -14.16 18.53 8.77
C ARG A 22 -14.12 17.17 9.46
N VAL A 23 -14.98 16.95 10.47
CA VAL A 23 -15.13 15.63 11.11
C VAL A 23 -15.57 14.59 10.08
N THR A 24 -16.57 14.90 9.25
CA THR A 24 -17.06 14.00 8.20
C THR A 24 -15.93 13.60 7.25
N GLU A 25 -15.16 14.56 6.76
CA GLU A 25 -14.03 14.32 5.86
C GLU A 25 -12.98 13.42 6.50
N LEU A 26 -12.60 13.71 7.76
CA LEU A 26 -11.58 12.97 8.48
C LEU A 26 -12.03 11.55 8.84
N VAL A 27 -13.30 11.32 9.17
CA VAL A 27 -13.85 9.98 9.41
C VAL A 27 -13.78 9.13 8.14
N LEU A 28 -14.16 9.69 6.99
CA LEU A 28 -14.09 8.98 5.70
C LEU A 28 -12.63 8.68 5.31
N ALA A 29 -11.74 9.65 5.48
CA ALA A 29 -10.32 9.47 5.20
C ALA A 29 -9.70 8.42 6.12
N LEU A 30 -10.05 8.42 7.41
CA LEU A 30 -9.58 7.45 8.39
C LEU A 30 -10.13 6.05 8.09
N ASP A 31 -11.43 5.88 7.83
CA ASP A 31 -12.00 4.59 7.44
C ASP A 31 -11.32 4.02 6.18
N GLY A 32 -11.11 4.87 5.17
CA GLY A 32 -10.39 4.51 3.94
C GLY A 32 -8.96 4.05 4.24
N ALA A 33 -8.21 4.81 5.02
CA ALA A 33 -6.84 4.45 5.41
C ALA A 33 -6.78 3.13 6.19
N LEU A 34 -7.75 2.87 7.08
CA LEU A 34 -7.83 1.60 7.80
C LEU A 34 -8.11 0.43 6.84
N CYS A 35 -9.03 0.59 5.88
CA CYS A 35 -9.29 -0.43 4.86
C CYS A 35 -8.07 -0.71 3.98
N GLU A 36 -7.37 0.31 3.50
CA GLU A 36 -6.16 0.16 2.68
C GLU A 36 -5.01 -0.55 3.41
N ASN A 37 -5.00 -0.47 4.74
CA ASN A 37 -3.99 -1.13 5.57
C ASN A 37 -4.49 -2.41 6.24
N LEU A 38 -5.73 -2.83 5.94
CA LEU A 38 -6.39 -4.01 6.52
C LEU A 38 -6.42 -3.97 8.06
N LEU A 39 -6.66 -2.79 8.63
CA LEU A 39 -6.73 -2.58 10.08
C LEU A 39 -8.19 -2.52 10.55
N GLU A 40 -8.47 -3.28 11.60
CA GLU A 40 -9.71 -3.14 12.36
C GLU A 40 -9.61 -1.96 13.33
N VAL A 41 -10.77 -1.40 13.73
CA VAL A 41 -10.82 -0.19 14.56
C VAL A 41 -10.12 -0.40 15.91
N ASP A 42 -10.27 -1.58 16.52
CA ASP A 42 -9.65 -1.89 17.81
C ASP A 42 -8.12 -2.00 17.70
N GLN A 43 -7.62 -2.60 16.63
CA GLN A 43 -6.19 -2.67 16.35
C GLN A 43 -5.60 -1.28 16.11
N ALA A 44 -6.32 -0.43 15.36
CA ALA A 44 -5.91 0.95 15.15
C ALA A 44 -5.89 1.74 16.47
N ARG A 45 -6.86 1.50 17.36
CA ARG A 45 -6.92 2.14 18.67
C ARG A 45 -5.73 1.77 19.55
N GLU A 46 -5.40 0.48 19.59
CA GLU A 46 -4.24 -0.04 20.32
C GLU A 46 -2.94 0.59 19.79
N GLN A 47 -2.68 0.48 18.49
CA GLN A 47 -1.45 1.00 17.87
C GLN A 47 -1.31 2.53 18.02
N LEU A 48 -2.40 3.28 17.83
CA LEU A 48 -2.38 4.73 18.04
C LEU A 48 -2.19 5.11 19.50
N GLY A 49 -2.74 4.33 20.44
CA GLY A 49 -2.55 4.53 21.88
C GLY A 49 -1.12 4.25 22.35
N GLU A 50 -0.49 3.20 21.81
CA GLU A 50 0.93 2.91 22.04
C GLU A 50 1.81 4.05 21.53
N LEU A 51 1.53 4.55 20.32
CA LEU A 51 2.26 5.65 19.72
C LEU A 51 2.10 6.96 20.50
N ASP A 52 0.89 7.27 20.98
CA ASP A 52 0.61 8.43 21.85
C ASP A 52 1.43 8.35 23.14
N SER A 53 1.39 7.18 23.81
CA SER A 53 2.16 6.92 25.04
C SER A 53 3.68 7.04 24.83
N PHE A 54 4.16 6.58 23.68
CA PHE A 54 5.57 6.71 23.29
C PHE A 54 5.98 8.18 23.12
N PHE A 55 5.17 8.99 22.44
CA PHE A 55 5.44 10.42 22.27
C PHE A 55 5.33 11.21 23.58
N GLU A 56 4.37 10.88 24.45
CA GLU A 56 4.29 11.47 25.79
C GLU A 56 5.56 11.16 26.60
N SER A 57 6.06 9.93 26.53
CA SER A 57 7.32 9.54 27.17
C SER A 57 8.52 10.31 26.61
N LEU A 58 8.64 10.43 25.29
CA LEU A 58 9.70 11.22 24.64
C LEU A 58 9.64 12.71 25.01
N ALA A 59 8.45 13.27 25.21
CA ALA A 59 8.29 14.67 25.61
C ALA A 59 8.89 14.99 26.98
N THR A 60 9.08 13.98 27.84
CA THR A 60 9.74 14.12 29.15
C THR A 60 11.27 14.19 29.05
N VAL A 61 11.85 13.74 27.93
CA VAL A 61 13.29 13.75 27.71
C VAL A 61 13.79 15.16 27.40
N ARG A 62 14.83 15.58 28.12
CA ARG A 62 15.43 16.92 27.96
C ARG A 62 15.83 17.16 26.50
N GLY A 63 15.31 18.24 25.91
CA GLY A 63 15.62 18.66 24.54
C GLY A 63 14.71 18.06 23.45
N LEU A 64 13.85 17.08 23.79
CA LEU A 64 12.97 16.44 22.80
C LEU A 64 11.52 16.94 22.82
N LYS A 65 11.10 17.67 23.87
CA LYS A 65 9.72 18.21 23.99
C LYS A 65 9.24 18.99 22.77
N THR A 66 10.11 19.80 22.16
CA THR A 66 9.77 20.59 20.96
C THR A 66 9.72 19.75 19.69
N ALA A 67 10.47 18.66 19.62
CA ALA A 67 10.50 17.77 18.45
C ALA A 67 9.21 16.96 18.31
N VAL A 68 8.54 16.66 19.42
CA VAL A 68 7.28 15.88 19.46
C VAL A 68 6.03 16.75 19.64
N LYS A 69 6.19 18.08 19.64
CA LYS A 69 5.08 19.02 19.86
C LYS A 69 4.05 18.92 18.71
N GLY A 70 2.77 18.78 19.06
CA GLY A 70 1.66 18.74 18.09
C GLY A 70 1.26 17.33 17.65
N PHE A 71 2.14 16.33 17.84
CA PHE A 71 1.77 14.92 17.64
C PHE A 71 0.68 14.49 18.61
N ASP A 72 0.77 14.93 19.86
CA ASP A 72 -0.20 14.69 20.94
C ASP A 72 -1.63 15.11 20.53
N THR A 73 -1.79 16.32 20.01
CA THR A 73 -3.10 16.83 19.61
C THR A 73 -3.64 16.05 18.41
N ALA A 74 -2.78 15.76 17.44
CA ALA A 74 -3.16 15.04 16.23
C ALA A 74 -3.49 13.55 16.50
N MET A 75 -2.82 12.90 17.45
CA MET A 75 -3.10 11.53 17.89
C MET A 75 -4.40 11.46 18.67
N LYS A 76 -4.59 12.34 19.66
CA LYS A 76 -5.82 12.43 20.45
C LYS A 76 -7.05 12.68 19.57
N THR A 77 -6.91 13.53 18.55
CA THR A 77 -7.97 13.74 17.55
C THR A 77 -8.27 12.45 16.78
N ARG A 78 -7.26 11.74 16.27
CA ARG A 78 -7.46 10.48 15.53
C ARG A 78 -8.10 9.40 16.38
N LEU A 79 -7.63 9.22 17.62
CA LEU A 79 -8.21 8.28 18.59
C LEU A 79 -9.69 8.57 18.85
N ALA A 80 -10.05 9.84 19.04
CA ALA A 80 -11.43 10.25 19.25
C ALA A 80 -12.32 10.04 18.01
N LEU A 81 -11.75 10.11 16.80
CA LEU A 81 -12.48 9.83 15.55
C LEU A 81 -12.75 8.33 15.32
N LEU A 82 -12.00 7.42 15.96
CA LEU A 82 -12.21 5.98 15.78
C LEU A 82 -13.60 5.51 16.22
N ASP A 83 -14.20 6.14 17.23
CA ASP A 83 -15.57 5.82 17.67
C ASP A 83 -16.59 6.15 16.56
N LEU A 84 -16.38 7.26 15.86
CA LEU A 84 -17.21 7.65 14.71
C LEU A 84 -16.98 6.73 13.50
N VAL A 85 -15.74 6.27 13.29
CA VAL A 85 -15.43 5.27 12.25
C VAL A 85 -16.14 3.95 12.56
N GLN A 86 -16.12 3.50 13.83
CA GLN A 86 -16.83 2.29 14.25
C GLN A 86 -18.34 2.42 14.00
N GLU A 87 -18.94 3.53 14.45
CA GLU A 87 -20.36 3.81 14.22
C GLU A 87 -20.71 3.84 12.73
N TYR A 88 -19.85 4.45 11.90
CA TYR A 88 -20.00 4.43 10.45
C TYR A 88 -19.95 3.01 9.86
N ARG A 89 -19.00 2.17 10.29
CA ARG A 89 -18.91 0.77 9.86
C ARG A 89 -20.13 -0.05 10.29
N ASP A 90 -20.67 0.21 11.47
CA ASP A 90 -21.86 -0.48 11.97
C ASP A 90 -23.13 -0.07 11.21
N VAL A 91 -23.27 1.22 10.86
CA VAL A 91 -24.35 1.69 9.99
C VAL A 91 -24.22 1.05 8.60
N LYS A 92 -23.01 1.05 8.00
CA LYS A 92 -22.78 0.35 6.71
C LYS A 92 -23.23 -1.10 6.78
N ARG A 93 -22.83 -1.82 7.83
CA ARG A 93 -23.16 -3.24 8.04
C ARG A 93 -24.67 -3.46 8.20
N SER A 94 -25.34 -2.67 9.03
CA SER A 94 -26.79 -2.82 9.28
C SER A 94 -27.65 -2.53 8.04
N GLN A 95 -27.13 -1.75 7.09
CA GLN A 95 -27.80 -1.38 5.85
C GLN A 95 -27.31 -2.18 4.62
N GLY A 96 -26.40 -3.14 4.80
CA GLY A 96 -25.83 -3.91 3.69
C GLY A 96 -25.03 -3.08 2.69
N MET A 97 -24.45 -1.95 3.13
CA MET A 97 -23.66 -1.05 2.29
C MET A 97 -22.18 -1.43 2.31
N LEU A 98 -21.52 -1.30 1.15
CA LEU A 98 -20.09 -1.52 0.99
C LEU A 98 -19.47 -0.39 0.17
N THR A 99 -18.29 0.06 0.58
CA THR A 99 -17.39 0.85 -0.26
C THR A 99 -16.45 -0.07 -1.04
N PHE A 100 -15.72 0.47 -2.01
CA PHE A 100 -14.69 -0.31 -2.72
C PHE A 100 -13.59 -0.83 -1.79
N GLY A 101 -13.15 -0.02 -0.83
CA GLY A 101 -12.18 -0.46 0.18
C GLY A 101 -12.71 -1.60 1.06
N ASP A 102 -14.00 -1.57 1.41
CA ASP A 102 -14.63 -2.66 2.16
C ASP A 102 -14.60 -3.98 1.38
N GLN A 103 -14.77 -3.96 0.06
CA GLN A 103 -14.75 -5.18 -0.76
C GLN A 103 -13.39 -5.89 -0.66
N ILE A 104 -12.29 -5.13 -0.78
CA ILE A 104 -10.94 -5.69 -0.68
C ILE A 104 -10.67 -6.19 0.74
N ALA A 105 -11.00 -5.39 1.76
CA ALA A 105 -10.79 -5.77 3.15
C ALA A 105 -11.59 -7.01 3.56
N LEU A 106 -12.85 -7.12 3.13
CA LEU A 106 -13.68 -8.29 3.38
C LEU A 106 -13.19 -9.52 2.63
N ALA A 107 -12.78 -9.38 1.36
CA ALA A 107 -12.18 -10.48 0.61
C ALA A 107 -10.93 -11.01 1.32
N TYR A 108 -10.05 -10.11 1.78
CA TYR A 108 -8.87 -10.48 2.57
C TYR A 108 -9.24 -11.24 3.84
N ARG A 109 -10.24 -10.76 4.57
CA ARG A 109 -10.72 -11.44 5.79
C ARG A 109 -11.23 -12.84 5.51
N VAL A 110 -11.99 -13.04 4.42
CA VAL A 110 -12.48 -14.37 4.03
C VAL A 110 -11.33 -15.33 3.76
N VAL A 111 -10.34 -14.92 2.98
CA VAL A 111 -9.19 -15.78 2.63
C VAL A 111 -8.17 -15.93 3.76
N SER A 112 -8.30 -15.13 4.82
CA SER A 112 -7.44 -15.18 6.01
C SER A 112 -8.13 -15.85 7.21
N ALA A 113 -9.43 -16.13 7.12
CA ALA A 113 -10.18 -16.77 8.19
C ALA A 113 -9.67 -18.21 8.44
N PRO A 114 -9.78 -18.72 9.69
CA PRO A 114 -9.58 -20.13 9.96
C PRO A 114 -10.48 -21.00 9.05
N GLY A 115 -9.93 -22.04 8.43
CA GLY A 115 -10.66 -22.91 7.50
C GLY A 115 -10.68 -22.42 6.04
N SER A 116 -10.08 -21.27 5.73
CA SER A 116 -10.02 -20.73 4.35
C SER A 116 -9.12 -21.52 3.39
N GLN A 117 -8.47 -22.60 3.83
CA GLN A 117 -7.54 -23.37 3.00
C GLN A 117 -8.20 -23.91 1.72
N GLU A 118 -9.44 -24.37 1.81
CA GLU A 118 -10.17 -24.91 0.65
C GLU A 118 -10.43 -23.83 -0.40
N VAL A 119 -10.79 -22.61 0.02
CA VAL A 119 -11.01 -21.47 -0.87
C VAL A 119 -9.71 -21.09 -1.59
N VAL A 120 -8.60 -21.00 -0.85
CA VAL A 120 -7.29 -20.68 -1.41
C VAL A 120 -6.83 -21.78 -2.37
N ALA A 121 -7.01 -23.05 -2.01
CA ALA A 121 -6.64 -24.19 -2.85
C ALA A 121 -7.46 -24.23 -4.15
N ALA A 122 -8.77 -24.06 -4.07
CA ALA A 122 -9.65 -24.01 -5.24
C ALA A 122 -9.28 -22.88 -6.19
N LEU A 123 -8.98 -21.69 -5.66
CA LEU A 123 -8.54 -20.55 -6.49
C LEU A 123 -7.17 -20.79 -7.14
N ARG A 124 -6.21 -21.41 -6.44
CA ARG A 124 -4.92 -21.80 -7.02
C ARG A 124 -5.04 -22.89 -8.07
N GLU A 125 -5.99 -23.82 -7.90
CA GLU A 125 -6.27 -24.86 -8.87
C GLU A 125 -6.88 -24.26 -10.14
N GLN A 126 -7.84 -23.36 -9.98
CA GLN A 126 -8.49 -22.65 -11.08
C GLN A 126 -7.53 -21.70 -11.81
N TYR A 127 -6.73 -20.94 -11.07
CA TYR A 127 -5.80 -19.93 -11.61
C TYR A 127 -4.36 -20.38 -11.38
N ARG A 128 -3.85 -21.18 -12.32
CA ARG A 128 -2.48 -21.71 -12.29
C ARG A 128 -1.40 -20.67 -12.57
N GLY A 129 -1.78 -19.56 -13.21
CA GLY A 129 -0.92 -18.42 -13.52
C GLY A 129 -1.66 -17.11 -13.28
N VAL A 130 -1.01 -16.15 -12.64
CA VAL A 130 -1.57 -14.83 -12.29
C VAL A 130 -0.66 -13.74 -12.84
N LEU A 131 -1.25 -12.84 -13.63
CA LEU A 131 -0.57 -11.67 -14.19
C LEU A 131 -1.08 -10.42 -13.49
N LEU A 132 -0.17 -9.63 -12.92
CA LEU A 132 -0.46 -8.37 -12.26
C LEU A 132 0.14 -7.25 -13.12
N ASP A 133 -0.72 -6.46 -13.77
CA ASP A 133 -0.31 -5.30 -14.56
C ASP A 133 -0.37 -4.03 -13.71
N GLU A 134 0.38 -3.00 -14.10
CA GLU A 134 0.51 -1.72 -13.40
C GLU A 134 0.73 -1.89 -11.88
N PHE A 135 1.61 -2.83 -11.51
CA PHE A 135 1.76 -3.26 -10.12
C PHE A 135 2.25 -2.13 -9.19
N GLN A 136 2.90 -1.10 -9.73
CA GLN A 136 3.28 0.10 -8.97
C GLN A 136 2.10 0.87 -8.39
N ASP A 137 0.90 0.73 -8.96
CA ASP A 137 -0.31 1.41 -8.52
C ASP A 137 -1.19 0.54 -7.60
N THR A 138 -0.68 -0.63 -7.20
CA THR A 138 -1.40 -1.57 -6.33
C THR A 138 -1.32 -1.14 -4.85
N SER A 139 -2.45 -1.17 -4.15
CA SER A 139 -2.50 -0.80 -2.73
C SER A 139 -2.03 -1.92 -1.81
N THR A 140 -1.65 -1.57 -0.57
CA THR A 140 -1.19 -2.55 0.43
C THR A 140 -2.21 -3.66 0.67
N ALA A 141 -3.50 -3.33 0.76
CA ALA A 141 -4.57 -4.29 0.95
C ALA A 141 -4.67 -5.27 -0.23
N GLN A 142 -4.56 -4.77 -1.46
CA GLN A 142 -4.59 -5.59 -2.67
C GLN A 142 -3.38 -6.52 -2.75
N VAL A 143 -2.16 -6.02 -2.49
CA VAL A 143 -0.95 -6.85 -2.44
C VAL A 143 -1.11 -7.96 -1.42
N ARG A 144 -1.58 -7.67 -0.20
CA ARG A 144 -1.77 -8.67 0.85
C ARG A 144 -2.83 -9.71 0.48
N LEU A 145 -3.95 -9.29 -0.10
CA LEU A 145 -5.00 -10.20 -0.61
C LEU A 145 -4.45 -11.16 -1.67
N LEU A 146 -3.79 -10.62 -2.68
CA LEU A 146 -3.24 -11.41 -3.78
C LEU A 146 -2.11 -12.34 -3.29
N ALA A 147 -1.25 -11.86 -2.39
CA ALA A 147 -0.21 -12.68 -1.78
C ALA A 147 -0.81 -13.81 -0.93
N ARG A 148 -1.83 -13.54 -0.12
CA ARG A 148 -2.52 -14.58 0.67
C ARG A 148 -3.12 -15.67 -0.22
N LEU A 149 -3.62 -15.29 -1.40
CA LEU A 149 -4.17 -16.19 -2.39
C LEU A 149 -3.10 -16.94 -3.19
N PHE A 150 -2.01 -16.30 -3.60
CA PHE A 150 -1.13 -16.79 -4.66
C PHE A 150 0.38 -16.80 -4.33
N ALA A 151 0.78 -16.55 -3.09
CA ALA A 151 2.19 -16.72 -2.70
C ALA A 151 2.69 -18.15 -2.97
N ASP A 152 3.94 -18.22 -3.45
CA ASP A 152 4.63 -19.43 -3.91
C ASP A 152 3.90 -20.17 -5.05
N SER A 153 3.18 -19.42 -5.90
CA SER A 153 2.56 -19.91 -7.13
C SER A 153 3.04 -19.14 -8.37
N GLY A 154 2.52 -19.46 -9.56
CA GLY A 154 2.91 -18.82 -10.81
C GLY A 154 2.41 -17.38 -10.94
N VAL A 155 3.03 -16.43 -10.24
CA VAL A 155 2.67 -15.01 -10.31
C VAL A 155 3.73 -14.22 -11.07
N THR A 156 3.31 -13.37 -11.99
CA THR A 156 4.17 -12.39 -12.68
C THR A 156 3.57 -11.01 -12.52
N ALA A 157 4.36 -10.06 -12.03
CA ALA A 157 3.99 -8.66 -11.96
C ALA A 157 4.79 -7.85 -12.99
N VAL A 158 4.11 -6.88 -13.62
CA VAL A 158 4.69 -5.91 -14.53
C VAL A 158 4.39 -4.52 -13.98
N GLY A 159 5.38 -3.63 -14.03
CA GLY A 159 5.23 -2.26 -13.58
C GLY A 159 6.50 -1.45 -13.76
N ASP A 160 6.38 -0.14 -13.58
CA ASP A 160 7.50 0.81 -13.64
C ASP A 160 7.50 1.70 -12.38
N PRO A 161 8.53 1.60 -11.51
CA PRO A 161 8.64 2.47 -10.33
C PRO A 161 8.60 3.97 -10.66
N ASN A 162 9.06 4.38 -11.85
CA ASN A 162 9.06 5.79 -12.26
C ASN A 162 7.69 6.28 -12.73
N GLN A 163 6.70 5.39 -12.89
CA GLN A 163 5.33 5.73 -13.26
C GLN A 163 4.35 5.66 -12.08
N ALA A 164 4.85 5.43 -10.86
CA ALA A 164 4.06 5.39 -9.63
C ALA A 164 3.55 6.80 -9.22
N ILE A 165 2.48 7.28 -9.86
CA ILE A 165 1.92 8.63 -9.65
C ILE A 165 0.64 8.66 -8.82
N TYR A 166 0.14 7.49 -8.40
CA TYR A 166 -1.11 7.35 -7.63
C TYR A 166 -0.91 7.16 -6.12
N GLY A 167 0.23 7.57 -5.55
CA GLY A 167 0.49 7.45 -4.10
C GLY A 167 -0.60 8.11 -3.21
N TRP A 168 -1.21 9.20 -3.68
CA TRP A 168 -2.33 9.86 -2.98
C TRP A 168 -3.62 9.03 -2.93
N ARG A 169 -3.73 7.95 -3.73
CA ARG A 169 -4.83 6.98 -3.70
C ARG A 169 -4.52 5.72 -2.88
N GLY A 170 -3.37 5.66 -2.21
CA GLY A 170 -2.98 4.50 -1.39
C GLY A 170 -2.18 3.43 -2.13
N ALA A 171 -1.71 3.69 -3.35
CA ALA A 171 -0.71 2.85 -4.01
C ALA A 171 0.55 2.77 -3.15
N SER A 172 1.06 1.55 -2.92
CA SER A 172 2.27 1.38 -2.11
C SER A 172 3.49 1.72 -2.94
N ALA A 173 4.25 2.73 -2.52
CA ALA A 173 5.52 3.10 -3.14
C ALA A 173 6.56 1.97 -3.13
N ALA A 174 6.37 0.96 -2.28
CA ALA A 174 7.24 -0.20 -2.15
C ALA A 174 6.66 -1.47 -2.81
N ALA A 175 5.51 -1.40 -3.49
CA ALA A 175 4.83 -2.59 -4.02
C ALA A 175 5.76 -3.46 -4.87
N LEU A 176 6.41 -2.87 -5.88
CA LEU A 176 7.37 -3.56 -6.76
C LEU A 176 8.58 -4.10 -5.99
N ASP A 177 9.13 -3.31 -5.07
CA ASP A 177 10.30 -3.68 -4.26
C ASP A 177 10.02 -4.86 -3.31
N GLU A 178 8.78 -5.00 -2.85
CA GLU A 178 8.35 -6.06 -1.94
C GLU A 178 7.73 -7.27 -2.65
N PHE A 179 7.65 -7.24 -4.00
CA PHE A 179 6.98 -8.27 -4.78
C PHE A 179 7.43 -9.69 -4.41
N HIS A 180 8.74 -9.97 -4.45
CA HIS A 180 9.23 -11.31 -4.13
C HIS A 180 8.99 -11.70 -2.68
N ARG A 181 9.05 -10.75 -1.74
CA ARG A 181 8.76 -11.04 -0.32
C ARG A 181 7.30 -11.43 -0.13
N ALA A 182 6.39 -10.82 -0.90
CA ALA A 182 4.96 -11.09 -0.84
C ALA A 182 4.56 -12.37 -1.60
N PHE A 183 5.10 -12.57 -2.80
CA PHE A 183 4.63 -13.61 -3.74
C PHE A 183 5.56 -14.82 -3.90
N ASN A 184 6.84 -14.73 -3.49
CA ASN A 184 7.79 -15.84 -3.51
C ASN A 184 8.66 -15.87 -2.24
N PRO A 185 8.04 -15.93 -1.03
CA PRO A 185 8.79 -15.97 0.22
C PRO A 185 9.70 -17.20 0.31
N ALA A 186 9.33 -18.34 -0.27
CA ALA A 186 10.21 -19.52 -0.33
C ALA A 186 11.48 -19.24 -1.14
N GLY A 187 11.36 -18.55 -2.28
CA GLY A 187 12.48 -18.11 -3.10
C GLY A 187 13.39 -17.11 -2.37
N CYS A 188 12.82 -16.13 -1.67
CA CYS A 188 13.60 -15.22 -0.83
C CYS A 188 14.40 -15.97 0.25
N GLN A 189 13.80 -16.97 0.90
CA GLN A 189 14.50 -17.81 1.87
C GLN A 189 15.60 -18.65 1.22
N ALA A 190 15.38 -19.20 0.03
CA ALA A 190 16.38 -19.96 -0.69
C ALA A 190 17.59 -19.09 -1.05
N VAL A 191 17.36 -17.85 -1.51
CA VAL A 191 18.43 -16.87 -1.75
C VAL A 191 19.20 -16.55 -0.47
N HIS A 192 18.50 -16.37 0.64
CA HIS A 192 19.16 -16.16 1.94
C HIS A 192 20.04 -17.35 2.34
N ARG A 193 19.72 -18.57 1.89
CA ARG A 193 20.52 -19.79 2.09
C ARG A 193 21.59 -20.01 1.00
N GLY A 194 21.78 -19.07 0.08
CA GLY A 194 22.83 -19.10 -0.95
C GLY A 194 22.37 -19.55 -2.33
N ALA A 195 21.06 -19.67 -2.60
CA ALA A 195 20.58 -19.86 -3.97
C ALA A 195 20.83 -18.60 -4.82
N ASP A 196 20.97 -18.80 -6.13
CA ASP A 196 21.18 -17.72 -7.08
C ASP A 196 19.90 -16.85 -7.24
N PRO A 197 19.95 -15.55 -6.91
CA PRO A 197 18.82 -14.64 -7.08
C PRO A 197 18.29 -14.56 -8.51
N LEU A 198 19.18 -14.65 -9.52
CA LEU A 198 18.80 -14.46 -10.93
C LEU A 198 17.89 -15.57 -11.45
N THR A 199 17.92 -16.73 -10.83
CA THR A 199 17.06 -17.87 -11.19
C THR A 199 15.91 -18.08 -10.20
N THR A 200 16.08 -17.64 -8.95
CA THR A 200 15.13 -17.91 -7.86
C THR A 200 14.10 -16.80 -7.67
N ILE A 201 14.52 -15.53 -7.82
CA ILE A 201 13.68 -14.33 -7.70
C ILE A 201 14.02 -13.34 -8.82
N PRO A 202 13.83 -13.73 -10.09
CA PRO A 202 14.26 -12.93 -11.21
C PRO A 202 13.46 -11.62 -11.30
N VAL A 203 14.19 -10.53 -11.54
CA VAL A 203 13.64 -9.26 -12.02
C VAL A 203 14.13 -9.08 -13.46
N LEU A 204 13.19 -9.04 -14.41
CA LEU A 204 13.51 -8.99 -15.84
C LEU A 204 13.27 -7.58 -16.37
N PRO A 205 14.33 -6.83 -16.75
CA PRO A 205 14.17 -5.49 -17.30
C PRO A 205 13.63 -5.55 -18.74
N LEU A 206 12.60 -4.76 -19.02
CA LEU A 206 12.01 -4.60 -20.36
C LEU A 206 12.36 -3.22 -20.94
N SER A 207 13.66 -3.01 -21.16
CA SER A 207 14.22 -1.68 -21.49
C SER A 207 14.01 -1.25 -22.94
N THR A 208 13.31 -2.03 -23.78
CA THR A 208 13.11 -1.69 -25.20
C THR A 208 11.83 -0.87 -25.40
N ALA A 209 11.95 0.37 -25.85
CA ALA A 209 10.83 1.22 -26.22
C ALA A 209 10.38 0.95 -27.67
N TRP A 210 9.15 0.47 -27.82
CA TRP A 210 8.55 0.14 -29.12
C TRP A 210 7.62 1.23 -29.67
N ARG A 211 7.16 2.15 -28.82
CA ARG A 211 6.12 3.14 -29.16
C ARG A 211 6.67 4.54 -29.45
N ASN A 212 7.89 4.83 -29.02
CA ASN A 212 8.42 6.19 -28.96
C ASN A 212 9.39 6.46 -30.11
N ASP A 213 9.33 7.67 -30.66
CA ASP A 213 10.39 8.21 -31.53
C ASP A 213 11.72 8.34 -30.76
N SER A 214 12.85 8.19 -31.45
CA SER A 214 14.16 8.22 -30.81
C SER A 214 14.44 9.55 -30.10
N ARG A 215 13.97 10.70 -30.64
CA ARG A 215 14.18 12.01 -30.00
C ARG A 215 13.39 12.14 -28.69
N VAL A 216 12.17 11.61 -28.67
CA VAL A 216 11.34 11.57 -27.45
C VAL A 216 12.01 10.71 -26.40
N LEU A 217 12.56 9.56 -26.82
CA LEU A 217 13.26 8.64 -25.92
C LEU A 217 14.55 9.24 -25.35
N GLU A 218 15.35 9.92 -26.17
CA GLU A 218 16.55 10.64 -25.73
C GLU A 218 16.23 11.69 -24.67
N ALA A 219 15.21 12.52 -24.92
CA ALA A 219 14.76 13.52 -23.97
C ALA A 219 14.26 12.90 -22.66
N ALA A 220 13.42 11.85 -22.74
CA ALA A 220 12.90 11.16 -21.57
C ALA A 220 14.03 10.52 -20.73
N ASN A 221 15.00 9.87 -21.38
CA ASN A 221 16.16 9.30 -20.70
C ASN A 221 17.02 10.35 -20.00
N ALA A 222 17.26 11.51 -20.64
CA ALA A 222 18.01 12.60 -20.03
C ALA A 222 17.30 13.15 -18.79
N LEU A 223 15.98 13.36 -18.86
CA LEU A 223 15.18 13.88 -17.75
C LEU A 223 15.08 12.90 -16.57
N SER A 224 14.97 11.60 -16.85
CA SER A 224 14.80 10.55 -15.83
C SER A 224 16.11 10.01 -15.26
N ALA A 225 17.27 10.39 -15.81
CA ALA A 225 18.57 9.89 -15.34
C ALA A 225 18.83 10.08 -13.83
N PRO A 226 18.46 11.21 -13.19
CA PRO A 226 18.62 11.37 -11.75
C PRO A 226 17.76 10.42 -10.91
N LEU A 227 16.63 9.95 -11.45
CA LEU A 227 15.70 9.04 -10.75
C LEU A 227 16.22 7.60 -10.70
N ARG A 228 16.97 7.17 -11.74
CA ARG A 228 17.55 5.82 -11.82
C ARG A 228 18.70 5.58 -10.85
N HIS A 229 19.41 6.64 -10.50
CA HIS A 229 20.62 6.59 -9.68
C HIS A 229 20.41 7.35 -8.37
N HIS A 230 19.36 6.99 -7.62
CA HIS A 230 19.14 7.59 -6.32
C HIS A 230 20.29 7.21 -5.36
N THR A 231 21.09 8.20 -5.00
CA THR A 231 22.11 8.06 -3.96
C THR A 231 21.42 8.11 -2.59
N PRO A 232 21.50 7.05 -1.76
CA PRO A 232 20.91 7.08 -0.42
C PRO A 232 21.47 8.24 0.39
N ALA A 233 20.60 8.99 1.06
CA ALA A 233 20.99 9.99 2.02
C ALA A 233 21.33 9.35 3.39
N PRO A 234 22.19 9.98 4.21
CA PRO A 234 22.41 9.54 5.57
C PRO A 234 21.09 9.48 6.37
N GLY A 235 20.71 8.29 6.83
CA GLY A 235 19.46 8.06 7.56
C GLY A 235 18.37 7.34 6.75
N ASP A 236 18.57 7.16 5.44
CA ASP A 236 17.66 6.34 4.63
C ASP A 236 17.74 4.88 5.06
N ALA A 237 16.58 4.25 5.22
CA ALA A 237 16.52 2.81 5.45
C ALA A 237 17.03 2.08 4.19
N PRO A 238 17.90 1.06 4.32
CA PRO A 238 18.29 0.25 3.17
C PRO A 238 17.05 -0.50 2.66
N ALA A 239 16.48 -0.01 1.56
CA ALA A 239 15.37 -0.66 0.87
C ALA A 239 15.89 -1.26 -0.44
N PRO A 240 15.69 -2.57 -0.68
CA PRO A 240 15.96 -3.14 -1.99
C PRO A 240 15.06 -2.42 -3.01
N ARG A 241 15.66 -1.81 -4.04
CA ARG A 241 14.91 -1.19 -5.14
C ARG A 241 15.03 -2.02 -6.39
N VAL A 242 13.90 -2.23 -7.07
CA VAL A 242 13.89 -2.77 -8.43
C VAL A 242 14.68 -1.82 -9.34
N PRO A 243 15.78 -2.28 -9.96
CA PRO A 243 16.58 -1.42 -10.84
C PRO A 243 15.75 -1.05 -12.08
N VAL A 244 15.77 0.23 -12.44
CA VAL A 244 15.19 0.72 -13.69
C VAL A 244 16.31 1.06 -14.64
N GLU A 245 16.47 0.24 -15.68
CA GLU A 245 17.47 0.46 -16.72
C GLU A 245 17.11 1.64 -17.64
N GLN A 246 18.10 2.13 -18.37
CA GLN A 246 17.87 3.13 -19.40
C GLN A 246 17.08 2.52 -20.55
N LEU A 247 16.10 3.25 -21.08
CA LEU A 247 15.31 2.77 -22.21
C LEU A 247 16.11 2.88 -23.52
N HIS A 248 16.03 1.85 -24.35
CA HIS A 248 16.66 1.78 -25.66
C HIS A 248 15.62 1.72 -26.76
N ALA A 249 15.88 2.40 -27.88
CA ALA A 249 15.02 2.30 -29.04
C ALA A 249 15.00 0.85 -29.55
N ARG A 250 13.85 0.42 -30.08
CA ARG A 250 13.73 -0.88 -30.75
C ARG A 250 14.86 -1.12 -31.77
N PRO A 251 15.33 -2.38 -31.93
CA PRO A 251 16.34 -2.70 -32.94
C PRO A 251 15.89 -2.28 -34.34
N ARG A 252 16.78 -1.67 -35.14
CA ARG A 252 16.47 -1.29 -36.54
C ARG A 252 16.02 -2.47 -37.41
N GLN A 253 16.46 -3.68 -37.05
CA GLN A 253 16.10 -4.92 -37.74
C GLN A 253 14.66 -5.40 -37.46
N ALA A 254 14.00 -4.87 -36.42
CA ALA A 254 12.64 -5.27 -36.03
C ALA A 254 11.53 -4.58 -36.86
N GLY A 255 11.89 -3.69 -37.78
CA GLY A 255 10.97 -3.13 -38.79
C GLY A 255 10.02 -2.02 -38.31
N LEU A 256 9.52 -1.31 -39.33
CA LEU A 256 8.70 -0.09 -39.38
C LEU A 256 9.42 1.20 -38.97
N ALA A 257 10.24 1.71 -39.89
CA ALA A 257 10.77 3.08 -39.91
C ALA A 257 9.68 4.14 -39.67
#